data_AF-A0A3C0FBY9-F1
#
_entry.id   AF-A0A3C0FBY9-F1
#
_cell.length_a   1.000
_cell.length_b   1.000
_cell.length_c   1.000
_cell.angle_alpha   90.00
_cell.angle_beta   90.00
_cell.angle_gamma   90.00
#
_symmetry.space_group_name_H-M   'P 1'
#
loop_
_entity.id
_entity.type
_entity.pdbx_description
1 polymer ?
#
loop_
_entity_poly.entity_id
_entity_poly.type
_entity_poly.pdbx_seq_one_letter_code
_entity_poly.pdbx_strand_id
1 'polypeptide(L)'
;MLMSKVELQLFEEVYPQVVPMGEGVVNYASGHALGQGPVIAPHRAPSETRPPQERVVLVWEHVLRRPPDLRTIGPLLGVNVVAPTWFSLAGDQGNLVDRADPAYVTWAHQRGYGVWGVVNNAFDPDRSFDPDRTRAVLTSVERRERLIQQILLFCQTYRLDGINLDFEHVYPQDRDQLTQLAREVGSLAREMGLVVSIDVTPRSTRPNGSLCYDRRALANVLDYVILMAYDEHPAGSPVAGPVASLPWVQTALLGVLE
;
A
#
# COMPACT_ATOMS: atom_id res chain seq x y z
N MET A 1 26.24 16.99 -5.60
CA MET A 1 25.14 16.64 -4.67
C MET A 1 23.90 16.41 -5.53
N LEU A 2 23.69 15.19 -6.03
CA LEU A 2 22.52 14.87 -6.85
C LEU A 2 21.35 14.58 -5.91
N MET A 3 20.37 15.46 -5.85
CA MET A 3 19.07 15.14 -5.26
C MET A 3 18.34 14.22 -6.24
N SER A 4 18.04 12.99 -5.82
CA SER A 4 17.09 12.14 -6.54
C SER A 4 15.73 12.83 -6.53
N LYS A 5 15.19 13.11 -7.71
CA LYS A 5 13.83 13.63 -7.88
C LYS A 5 12.86 12.53 -7.50
N VAL A 6 12.24 12.63 -6.32
CA VAL A 6 11.03 11.86 -6.02
C VAL A 6 9.90 12.49 -6.82
N GLU A 7 9.30 11.72 -7.72
CA GLU A 7 8.11 12.14 -8.46
C GLU A 7 6.88 11.82 -7.61
N LEU A 8 6.30 12.86 -7.00
CA LEU A 8 5.07 12.74 -6.22
C LEU A 8 3.88 12.76 -7.18
N GLN A 9 2.97 11.80 -7.04
CA GLN A 9 1.81 11.66 -7.91
C GLN A 9 0.52 11.72 -7.11
N LEU A 10 -0.46 12.39 -7.68
CA LEU A 10 -1.80 12.56 -7.16
C LEU A 10 -2.68 11.47 -7.75
N PHE A 11 -3.38 10.75 -6.90
CA PHE A 11 -4.31 9.71 -7.31
C PHE A 11 -5.65 9.92 -6.62
N GLU A 12 -6.72 9.57 -7.32
CA GLU A 12 -8.11 9.65 -6.86
C GLU A 12 -8.65 8.24 -6.66
N GLU A 13 -9.32 7.98 -5.55
CA GLU A 13 -9.96 6.69 -5.27
C GLU A 13 -11.31 6.63 -6.01
N VAL A 14 -11.46 5.66 -6.92
CA VAL A 14 -12.72 5.46 -7.64
C VAL A 14 -13.57 4.46 -6.88
N TYR A 15 -14.58 4.93 -6.15
CA TYR A 15 -15.56 4.06 -5.48
C TYR A 15 -16.62 3.56 -6.49
N PRO A 16 -16.71 2.26 -6.81
CA PRO A 16 -17.89 1.73 -7.47
C PRO A 16 -19.09 1.79 -6.50
N GLN A 17 -20.21 2.31 -7.00
CA GLN A 17 -21.45 2.49 -6.25
C GLN A 17 -21.87 1.19 -5.53
N VAL A 18 -22.06 1.28 -4.21
CA VAL A 18 -22.43 0.16 -3.33
C VAL A 18 -23.84 -0.33 -3.67
N VAL A 19 -23.95 -1.56 -4.19
CA VAL A 19 -25.22 -2.29 -4.28
C VAL A 19 -25.30 -3.25 -3.07
N PRO A 20 -26.32 -3.15 -2.19
CA PRO A 20 -26.40 -4.02 -1.02
C PRO A 20 -27.01 -5.38 -1.38
N MET A 21 -26.48 -6.46 -0.77
CA MET A 21 -27.21 -7.56 -0.10
C MET A 21 -26.48 -8.91 -0.12
N GLY A 22 -26.66 -9.67 0.97
CA GLY A 22 -26.75 -11.14 0.93
C GLY A 22 -25.77 -11.88 1.85
N GLU A 23 -26.30 -12.41 2.95
CA GLU A 23 -25.64 -13.32 3.91
C GLU A 23 -24.94 -14.51 3.21
N GLY A 24 -23.77 -14.93 3.73
CA GLY A 24 -23.09 -16.12 3.21
C GLY A 24 -21.75 -16.43 3.89
N VAL A 25 -21.83 -17.32 4.89
CA VAL A 25 -20.88 -18.33 5.42
C VAL A 25 -19.36 -18.12 5.24
N VAL A 26 -18.66 -18.09 6.39
CA VAL A 26 -17.18 -18.13 6.52
C VAL A 26 -16.73 -19.58 6.69
N ASN A 27 -15.81 -20.05 5.85
CA ASN A 27 -15.08 -21.31 6.06
C ASN A 27 -13.64 -21.01 6.49
N TYR A 28 -13.27 -21.50 7.67
CA TYR A 28 -11.88 -21.55 8.15
C TYR A 28 -11.22 -22.83 7.63
N ALA A 29 -10.02 -22.71 7.06
CA ALA A 29 -9.12 -23.85 6.88
C ALA A 29 -7.89 -23.64 7.78
N SER A 30 -7.78 -24.47 8.80
CA SER A 30 -6.60 -24.60 9.67
C SER A 30 -5.62 -25.61 9.09
N GLY A 31 -4.31 -25.37 9.24
CA GLY A 31 -3.33 -26.46 9.41
C GLY A 31 -2.07 -26.40 8.54
N HIS A 32 -0.96 -26.03 9.20
CA HIS A 32 0.41 -26.57 9.11
C HIS A 32 0.98 -27.09 7.77
N ALA A 33 2.04 -26.43 7.29
CA ALA A 33 3.40 -26.98 7.15
C ALA A 33 4.31 -26.00 6.37
N LEU A 34 5.19 -25.27 7.07
CA LEU A 34 6.28 -24.52 6.43
C LEU A 34 7.46 -25.48 6.22
N GLY A 35 7.43 -26.22 5.11
CA GLY A 35 8.60 -26.92 4.58
C GLY A 35 9.51 -25.93 3.87
N GLN A 36 10.83 -26.08 4.02
CA GLN A 36 11.82 -25.30 3.29
C GLN A 36 11.71 -25.61 1.79
N GLY A 37 11.01 -24.74 1.06
CA GLY A 37 10.97 -24.75 -0.40
C GLY A 37 12.30 -24.28 -1.00
N PRO A 38 12.61 -24.65 -2.25
CA PRO A 38 13.85 -24.26 -2.91
C PRO A 38 13.95 -22.74 -3.02
N VAL A 39 15.16 -22.21 -2.83
CA VAL A 39 15.49 -20.81 -3.14
C VAL A 39 15.38 -20.64 -4.65
N ILE A 40 14.24 -20.13 -5.11
CA ILE A 40 14.00 -19.80 -6.52
C ILE A 40 14.62 -18.42 -6.78
N ALA A 41 15.47 -18.36 -7.81
CA ALA A 41 16.16 -17.15 -8.23
C ALA A 41 15.19 -15.97 -8.47
N PRO A 42 15.62 -14.71 -8.26
CA PRO A 42 14.79 -13.54 -8.51
C PRO A 42 14.25 -13.54 -9.95
N HIS A 43 12.98 -13.19 -10.11
CA HIS A 43 12.28 -13.16 -11.41
C HIS A 43 12.89 -12.11 -12.37
N ARG A 44 13.75 -11.22 -11.86
CA ARG A 44 14.47 -10.22 -12.64
C ARG A 44 15.95 -10.19 -12.23
N ALA A 45 16.85 -10.21 -13.21
CA ALA A 45 18.28 -10.11 -12.94
C ALA A 45 18.62 -8.74 -12.31
N PRO A 46 19.51 -8.67 -11.30
CA PRO A 46 19.87 -7.42 -10.60
C PRO A 46 20.50 -6.31 -11.48
N SER A 47 20.75 -6.58 -12.77
CA SER A 47 21.49 -5.69 -13.67
C SER A 47 20.68 -5.10 -14.81
N GLU A 48 19.38 -5.36 -14.92
CA GLU A 48 18.55 -4.55 -15.81
C GLU A 48 18.33 -3.19 -15.16
N THR A 49 19.18 -2.23 -15.52
CA THR A 49 18.96 -0.81 -15.23
C THR A 49 17.50 -0.49 -15.50
N ARG A 50 16.77 -0.16 -14.43
CA ARG A 50 15.36 0.22 -14.49
C ARG A 50 15.21 1.22 -15.64
N PRO A 51 14.34 0.97 -16.64
CA PRO A 51 14.09 1.95 -17.68
C PRO A 51 13.77 3.29 -17.00
N PRO A 52 14.09 4.45 -17.63
CA PRO A 52 13.70 5.75 -17.09
C PRO A 52 12.23 5.63 -16.67
N GLN A 53 11.92 5.88 -15.39
CA GLN A 53 10.57 5.66 -14.86
C GLN A 53 9.60 6.39 -15.79
N GLU A 54 8.85 5.61 -16.59
CA GLU A 54 7.63 6.13 -17.19
C GLU A 54 6.81 6.67 -16.03
N ARG A 55 6.18 7.84 -16.22
CA ARG A 55 5.32 8.42 -15.18
C ARG A 55 4.36 7.34 -14.72
N VAL A 56 4.38 7.02 -13.43
CA VAL A 56 3.38 6.13 -12.88
C VAL A 56 2.01 6.81 -12.97
N VAL A 57 0.97 6.04 -13.21
CA VAL A 57 -0.42 6.45 -13.10
C VAL A 57 -1.10 5.24 -12.49
N LEU A 58 -1.39 5.36 -11.20
CA LEU A 58 -1.84 4.31 -10.33
C LEU A 58 -3.33 4.49 -10.01
N VAL A 59 -4.04 3.38 -9.89
CA VAL A 59 -5.38 3.36 -9.32
C VAL A 59 -5.42 2.34 -8.20
N TRP A 60 -6.01 2.71 -7.06
CA TRP A 60 -6.30 1.75 -6.00
C TRP A 60 -7.57 0.97 -6.33
N GLU A 61 -7.53 -0.33 -6.07
CA GLU A 61 -8.70 -1.20 -6.17
C GLU A 61 -9.09 -1.66 -4.77
N HIS A 62 -10.26 -1.22 -4.30
CA HIS A 62 -10.69 -1.50 -2.94
C HIS A 62 -11.29 -2.91 -2.82
N VAL A 63 -10.46 -3.86 -2.41
CA VAL A 63 -10.80 -5.27 -2.19
C VAL A 63 -11.12 -5.50 -0.71
N LEU A 64 -12.41 -5.61 -0.39
CA LEU A 64 -12.88 -5.85 0.99
C LEU A 64 -12.92 -7.34 1.35
N ARG A 65 -13.76 -8.10 0.65
CA ARG A 65 -14.02 -9.52 0.95
C ARG A 65 -14.08 -10.42 -0.27
N ARG A 66 -14.42 -9.85 -1.43
CA ARG A 66 -14.56 -10.57 -2.69
C ARG A 66 -13.63 -9.92 -3.71
N PRO A 67 -12.94 -10.72 -4.53
CA PRO A 67 -12.25 -10.20 -5.70
C PRO A 67 -13.23 -9.42 -6.59
N PRO A 68 -12.78 -8.35 -7.26
CA PRO A 68 -13.62 -7.61 -8.19
C PRO A 68 -13.99 -8.49 -9.40
N ASP A 69 -15.14 -8.21 -10.03
CA ASP A 69 -15.49 -8.86 -11.29
C ASP A 69 -14.67 -8.23 -12.43
N LEU A 70 -13.60 -8.90 -12.82
CA LEU A 70 -12.68 -8.44 -13.87
C LEU A 70 -13.35 -8.17 -15.23
N ARG A 71 -14.56 -8.71 -15.45
CA ARG A 71 -15.34 -8.51 -16.68
C ARG A 71 -16.00 -7.13 -16.73
N THR A 72 -16.20 -6.50 -15.56
CA THR A 72 -16.81 -5.17 -15.47
C THR A 72 -15.78 -4.05 -15.53
N ILE A 73 -14.49 -4.37 -15.39
CA ILE A 73 -13.39 -3.41 -15.48
C ILE A 73 -13.01 -3.23 -16.96
N GLY A 74 -13.40 -2.09 -17.52
CA GLY A 74 -13.00 -1.68 -18.88
C GLY A 74 -11.52 -1.30 -18.97
N PRO A 75 -11.05 -0.86 -20.16
CA PRO A 75 -9.69 -0.34 -20.31
C PRO A 75 -9.44 0.87 -19.39
N LEU A 76 -8.38 0.79 -18.58
CA LEU A 76 -7.92 1.90 -17.74
C LEU A 76 -6.96 2.75 -18.57
N LEU A 77 -7.50 3.73 -19.29
CA LEU A 77 -6.71 4.58 -20.19
C LEU A 77 -5.74 5.46 -19.40
N GLY A 78 -4.46 5.40 -19.77
CA GLY A 78 -3.39 6.19 -19.14
C GLY A 78 -2.88 5.61 -17.82
N VAL A 79 -3.56 4.62 -17.22
CA VAL A 79 -3.10 3.88 -16.05
C VAL A 79 -2.03 2.87 -16.46
N ASN A 80 -0.97 2.74 -15.67
CA ASN A 80 0.05 1.71 -15.84
C ASN A 80 0.32 0.89 -14.58
N VAL A 81 -0.29 1.25 -13.44
CA VAL A 81 -0.20 0.48 -12.20
C VAL A 81 -1.60 0.32 -11.57
N VAL A 82 -1.90 -0.88 -11.11
CA VAL A 82 -3.08 -1.16 -10.29
C VAL A 82 -2.64 -1.58 -8.88
N ALA A 83 -3.32 -1.06 -7.86
CA ALA A 83 -2.95 -1.25 -6.46
C ALA A 83 -4.11 -1.81 -5.62
N PRO A 84 -4.35 -3.14 -5.66
CA PRO A 84 -5.45 -3.75 -4.92
C PRO A 84 -5.15 -3.87 -3.41
N THR A 85 -6.16 -3.61 -2.56
CA THR A 85 -6.10 -3.75 -1.10
C THR A 85 -6.11 -5.19 -0.62
N TRP A 86 -5.00 -5.90 -0.81
CA TRP A 86 -4.92 -7.35 -0.60
C TRP A 86 -4.41 -7.78 0.76
N PHE A 87 -3.46 -7.05 1.35
CA PHE A 87 -2.79 -7.48 2.56
C PHE A 87 -3.16 -6.57 3.72
N SER A 88 -3.76 -7.13 4.76
CA SER A 88 -4.16 -6.39 5.97
C SER A 88 -3.57 -7.05 7.20
N LEU A 89 -3.18 -6.29 8.22
CA LEU A 89 -2.73 -6.89 9.48
C LEU A 89 -3.86 -7.70 10.13
N ALA A 90 -3.59 -8.97 10.45
CA ALA A 90 -4.56 -9.84 11.13
C ALA A 90 -4.66 -9.55 12.65
N GLY A 91 -3.66 -8.88 13.22
CA GLY A 91 -3.39 -8.88 14.65
C GLY A 91 -2.18 -8.03 14.98
N ASP A 92 -1.88 -7.91 16.27
CA ASP A 92 -0.70 -7.20 16.75
C ASP A 92 0.61 -7.99 16.59
N GLN A 93 0.56 -9.24 16.12
CA GLN A 93 1.72 -10.14 15.99
C GLN A 93 2.50 -10.01 14.66
N GLY A 94 2.07 -9.11 13.77
CA GLY A 94 2.69 -8.92 12.45
C GLY A 94 2.30 -9.98 11.41
N ASN A 95 1.18 -10.69 11.61
CA ASN A 95 0.61 -11.60 10.61
C ASN A 95 -0.26 -10.82 9.62
N LEU A 96 -0.27 -11.24 8.35
CA LEU A 96 -1.13 -10.68 7.30
C LEU A 96 -2.31 -11.60 7.00
N VAL A 97 -3.46 -10.99 6.73
CA VAL A 97 -4.56 -11.61 5.99
C VAL A 97 -4.27 -11.40 4.51
N ASP A 98 -4.30 -12.49 3.75
CA ASP A 98 -4.06 -12.52 2.31
C ASP A 98 -5.39 -12.60 1.54
N ARG A 99 -5.61 -11.63 0.65
CA ARG A 99 -6.76 -11.57 -0.27
C ARG A 99 -6.34 -11.53 -1.74
N ALA A 100 -5.08 -11.80 -2.03
CA ALA A 100 -4.58 -11.70 -3.40
C ALA A 100 -5.25 -12.73 -4.31
N ASP A 101 -5.44 -12.33 -5.57
CA ASP A 101 -6.07 -13.16 -6.60
C ASP A 101 -5.11 -13.31 -7.78
N PRO A 102 -4.53 -14.51 -8.01
CA PRO A 102 -3.68 -14.79 -9.17
C PRO A 102 -4.35 -14.48 -10.52
N ALA A 103 -5.68 -14.59 -10.60
CA ALA A 103 -6.43 -14.25 -11.82
C ALA A 103 -6.41 -12.74 -12.09
N TYR A 104 -6.48 -11.91 -11.05
CA TYR A 104 -6.33 -10.46 -11.15
C TYR A 104 -4.94 -10.09 -11.65
N VAL A 105 -3.88 -10.70 -11.08
CA VAL A 105 -2.50 -10.44 -11.53
C VAL A 105 -2.32 -10.79 -13.01
N THR A 106 -2.79 -11.97 -13.41
CA THR A 106 -2.74 -12.42 -14.81
C THR A 106 -3.49 -11.46 -15.73
N TRP A 107 -4.69 -11.02 -15.32
CA TRP A 107 -5.51 -10.07 -16.07
C TRP A 107 -4.82 -8.71 -16.25
N ALA A 108 -4.16 -8.21 -15.19
CA ALA A 108 -3.45 -6.94 -15.17
C ALA A 108 -2.21 -6.98 -16.07
N HIS A 109 -1.38 -8.01 -15.91
CA HIS A 109 -0.17 -8.21 -16.72
C HIS A 109 -0.50 -8.38 -18.21
N GLN A 110 -1.57 -9.11 -18.56
CA GLN A 110 -2.01 -9.24 -19.96
C GLN A 110 -2.44 -7.91 -20.60
N ARG A 111 -2.75 -6.90 -19.78
CA ARG A 111 -3.12 -5.55 -20.21
C ARG A 111 -1.97 -4.55 -20.09
N GLY A 112 -0.80 -5.00 -19.65
CA GLY A 112 0.38 -4.16 -19.49
C GLY A 112 0.40 -3.33 -18.20
N TYR A 113 -0.45 -3.65 -17.22
CA TYR A 113 -0.43 -2.99 -15.91
C TYR A 113 0.54 -3.70 -14.97
N GLY A 114 1.34 -2.94 -14.22
CA GLY A 114 2.04 -3.45 -13.04
C GLY A 114 1.07 -3.62 -11.87
N VAL A 115 1.32 -4.59 -11.00
CA VAL A 115 0.48 -4.87 -9.83
C VAL A 115 1.25 -4.58 -8.55
N TRP A 116 0.80 -3.58 -7.79
CA TRP A 116 1.36 -3.24 -6.48
C TRP A 116 0.40 -3.63 -5.37
N GLY A 117 0.69 -4.73 -4.67
CA GLY A 117 -0.17 -5.17 -3.57
C GLY A 117 -0.14 -4.18 -2.41
N VAL A 118 -1.31 -3.63 -2.04
CA VAL A 118 -1.38 -2.73 -0.89
C VAL A 118 -1.31 -3.55 0.40
N VAL A 119 -0.46 -3.08 1.33
CA VAL A 119 -0.27 -3.62 2.67
C VAL A 119 -0.72 -2.57 3.69
N ASN A 120 -1.82 -2.82 4.40
CA ASN A 120 -2.40 -1.86 5.33
C ASN A 120 -2.50 -2.35 6.77
N ASN A 121 -2.68 -1.38 7.68
CA ASN A 121 -2.93 -1.61 9.11
C ASN A 121 -4.41 -1.49 9.49
N ALA A 122 -5.32 -1.66 8.53
CA ALA A 122 -6.73 -1.87 8.81
C ALA A 122 -6.94 -3.31 9.29
N PHE A 123 -7.08 -3.49 10.59
CA PHE A 123 -7.09 -4.83 11.16
C PHE A 123 -8.37 -5.59 10.83
N ASP A 124 -8.25 -6.86 10.43
CA ASP A 124 -9.42 -7.70 10.22
C ASP A 124 -9.93 -8.37 11.50
N PRO A 125 -11.24 -8.68 11.60
CA PRO A 125 -12.31 -8.46 10.61
C PRO A 125 -13.06 -7.12 10.76
N ASP A 126 -12.74 -6.32 11.78
CA ASP A 126 -13.45 -5.09 12.13
C ASP A 126 -13.00 -3.87 11.31
N ARG A 127 -11.92 -4.01 10.52
CA ARG A 127 -11.30 -2.98 9.69
C ARG A 127 -10.92 -1.74 10.50
N SER A 128 -10.61 -1.93 11.78
CA SER A 128 -10.23 -0.83 12.66
C SER A 128 -8.79 -0.42 12.39
N PHE A 129 -8.54 0.88 12.33
CA PHE A 129 -7.19 1.43 12.36
C PHE A 129 -6.81 1.71 13.81
N ASP A 130 -6.37 0.65 14.49
CA ASP A 130 -6.01 0.69 15.91
C ASP A 130 -4.53 1.10 16.08
N PRO A 131 -4.25 2.29 16.66
CA PRO A 131 -2.88 2.76 16.85
C PRO A 131 -2.07 1.91 17.85
N ASP A 132 -2.71 1.30 18.85
CA ASP A 132 -2.02 0.48 19.87
C ASP A 132 -1.56 -0.84 19.25
N ARG A 133 -2.41 -1.47 18.43
CA ARG A 133 -2.04 -2.69 17.69
C ARG A 133 -0.97 -2.40 16.66
N THR A 134 -1.05 -1.26 15.98
CA THR A 134 -0.03 -0.84 15.01
C THR A 134 1.32 -0.60 15.71
N ARG A 135 1.33 0.12 16.83
CA ARG A 135 2.51 0.32 17.68
C ARG A 135 3.15 -1.00 18.07
N ALA A 136 2.36 -1.96 18.53
CA ALA A 136 2.86 -3.24 18.98
C ALA A 136 3.58 -4.03 17.86
N VAL A 137 3.16 -3.88 16.60
CA VAL A 137 3.89 -4.40 15.44
C VAL A 137 5.15 -3.58 15.17
N LEU A 138 5.04 -2.26 15.09
CA LEU A 138 6.13 -1.36 14.70
C LEU A 138 7.30 -1.38 15.70
N THR A 139 7.04 -1.53 17.01
CA THR A 139 8.09 -1.43 18.04
C THR A 139 8.84 -2.75 18.30
N SER A 140 8.42 -3.88 17.73
CA SER A 140 9.10 -5.18 17.88
C SER A 140 9.80 -5.59 16.60
N VAL A 141 11.10 -5.89 16.70
CA VAL A 141 11.90 -6.37 15.58
C VAL A 141 11.31 -7.67 15.03
N GLU A 142 10.96 -8.62 15.91
CA GLU A 142 10.44 -9.93 15.53
C GLU A 142 9.09 -9.84 14.81
N ARG A 143 8.24 -8.88 15.20
CA ARG A 143 6.93 -8.66 14.54
C ARG A 143 7.09 -7.97 13.19
N ARG A 144 8.00 -6.99 13.06
CA ARG A 144 8.33 -6.38 11.76
C ARG A 144 8.96 -7.38 10.82
N GLU A 145 9.93 -8.18 11.27
CA GLU A 145 10.55 -9.22 10.44
C GLU A 145 9.52 -10.22 9.91
N ARG A 146 8.60 -10.67 10.77
CA ARG A 146 7.50 -11.56 10.37
C ARG A 146 6.61 -10.93 9.30
N LEU A 147 6.24 -9.66 9.49
CA LEU A 147 5.46 -8.90 8.51
C LEU A 147 6.19 -8.84 7.16
N ILE A 148 7.46 -8.42 7.18
CA ILE A 148 8.29 -8.27 5.98
C ILE A 148 8.44 -9.60 5.24
N GLN A 149 8.72 -10.69 5.95
CA GLN A 149 8.86 -12.02 5.33
C GLN A 149 7.59 -12.46 4.60
N GLN A 150 6.41 -12.20 5.18
CA GLN A 150 5.13 -12.49 4.50
C GLN A 150 4.93 -11.60 3.27
N ILE A 151 5.25 -10.30 3.35
CA ILE A 151 5.16 -9.39 2.21
C ILE A 151 6.00 -9.92 1.03
N LEU A 152 7.26 -10.27 1.27
CA LEU A 152 8.16 -10.76 0.23
C LEU A 152 7.72 -12.14 -0.31
N LEU A 153 7.25 -13.04 0.56
CA LEU A 153 6.69 -14.33 0.16
C LEU A 153 5.49 -14.16 -0.77
N PHE A 154 4.55 -13.26 -0.43
CA PHE A 154 3.38 -12.99 -1.26
C PHE A 154 3.77 -12.32 -2.58
N CYS A 155 4.72 -11.39 -2.58
CA CYS A 155 5.25 -10.80 -3.81
C CYS A 155 5.77 -11.87 -4.77
N GLN A 156 6.54 -12.84 -4.26
CA GLN A 156 7.05 -13.94 -5.08
C GLN A 156 5.94 -14.90 -5.52
N THR A 157 5.02 -15.26 -4.62
CA THR A 157 3.93 -16.21 -4.86
C THR A 157 2.99 -15.71 -5.95
N TYR A 158 2.61 -14.44 -5.88
CA TYR A 158 1.67 -13.81 -6.80
C TYR A 158 2.35 -13.12 -7.98
N ARG A 159 3.68 -13.08 -8.02
CA ARG A 159 4.48 -12.37 -9.04
C ARG A 159 4.12 -10.88 -9.12
N LEU A 160 4.09 -10.21 -7.98
CA LEU A 160 3.81 -8.78 -7.92
C LEU A 160 4.99 -7.98 -8.47
N ASP A 161 4.71 -6.80 -9.02
CA ASP A 161 5.71 -5.86 -9.51
C ASP A 161 6.15 -4.87 -8.42
N GLY A 162 5.37 -4.78 -7.35
CA GLY A 162 5.65 -3.92 -6.22
C GLY A 162 4.66 -4.07 -5.08
N ILE A 163 4.81 -3.18 -4.11
CA ILE A 163 3.96 -3.07 -2.92
C ILE A 163 3.71 -1.61 -2.59
N ASN A 164 2.54 -1.34 -2.05
CA ASN A 164 2.15 -0.04 -1.55
C ASN A 164 1.85 -0.12 -0.06
N LEU A 165 2.62 0.57 0.77
CA LEU A 165 2.40 0.60 2.22
C LEU A 165 1.34 1.65 2.56
N ASP A 166 0.27 1.23 3.22
CA ASP A 166 -0.85 2.09 3.60
C ASP A 166 -1.06 2.01 5.12
N PHE A 167 -0.19 2.72 5.85
CA PHE A 167 -0.19 2.75 7.32
C PHE A 167 -0.78 4.06 7.81
N GLU A 168 -2.01 4.00 8.31
CA GLU A 168 -2.78 5.16 8.78
C GLU A 168 -2.98 5.13 10.29
N HIS A 169 -3.42 6.25 10.86
CA HIS A 169 -3.71 6.38 12.29
C HIS A 169 -2.55 5.98 13.23
N VAL A 170 -1.30 6.11 12.79
CA VAL A 170 -0.11 5.77 13.59
C VAL A 170 0.20 6.88 14.59
N TYR A 171 0.58 6.53 15.82
CA TYR A 171 0.99 7.53 16.82
C TYR A 171 2.20 8.36 16.33
N PRO A 172 2.24 9.67 16.60
CA PRO A 172 3.40 10.51 16.29
C PRO A 172 4.72 9.98 16.86
N GLN A 173 4.67 9.37 18.05
CA GLN A 173 5.85 8.83 18.74
C GLN A 173 6.43 7.60 18.03
N ASP A 174 5.66 6.94 17.17
CA ASP A 174 6.07 5.75 16.43
C ASP A 174 6.53 6.09 14.99
N ARG A 175 6.72 7.38 14.68
CA ARG A 175 7.21 7.91 13.39
C ARG A 175 8.50 7.24 12.92
N ASP A 176 9.45 7.09 13.83
CA ASP A 176 10.76 6.52 13.50
C ASP A 176 10.66 5.01 13.27
N GLN A 177 9.75 4.32 13.97
CA GLN A 177 9.51 2.90 13.77
C GLN A 177 8.77 2.60 12.46
N LEU A 178 7.84 3.46 12.03
CA LEU A 178 7.25 3.39 10.69
C LEU A 178 8.30 3.59 9.61
N THR A 179 9.18 4.59 9.79
CA THR A 179 10.31 4.84 8.87
C THR A 179 11.29 3.67 8.84
N GLN A 180 11.52 3.01 9.97
CA GLN A 180 12.35 1.82 10.07
C GLN A 180 11.73 0.64 9.31
N LEU A 181 10.43 0.38 9.48
CA LEU A 181 9.71 -0.63 8.69
C LEU A 181 9.85 -0.37 7.19
N ALA A 182 9.60 0.87 6.75
CA ALA A 182 9.72 1.27 5.35
C ALA A 182 11.15 1.06 4.81
N ARG A 183 12.18 1.36 5.61
CA ARG A 183 13.58 1.12 5.24
C ARG A 183 13.88 -0.38 5.08
N GLU A 184 13.43 -1.20 6.03
CA GLU A 184 13.63 -2.65 6.01
C GLU A 184 12.94 -3.28 4.78
N VAL A 185 11.68 -2.92 4.55
CA VAL A 185 10.90 -3.33 3.37
C VAL A 185 11.58 -2.87 2.08
N GLY A 186 11.89 -1.57 1.96
CA GLY A 186 12.48 -0.99 0.75
C GLY A 186 13.83 -1.59 0.37
N SER A 187 14.66 -1.94 1.36
CA SER A 187 15.95 -2.60 1.10
C SER A 187 15.76 -4.00 0.52
N LEU A 188 14.95 -4.84 1.17
CA LEU A 188 14.77 -6.24 0.77
C LEU A 188 13.95 -6.38 -0.52
N ALA A 189 12.92 -5.56 -0.70
CA ALA A 189 12.10 -5.55 -1.91
C ALA A 189 12.94 -5.16 -3.15
N ARG A 190 13.88 -4.22 -3.00
CA ARG A 190 14.78 -3.80 -4.08
C ARG A 190 15.70 -4.94 -4.54
N GLU A 191 16.15 -5.81 -3.64
CA GLU A 191 16.93 -7.01 -4.00
C GLU A 191 16.11 -8.01 -4.86
N MET A 192 14.79 -7.98 -4.73
CA MET A 192 13.85 -8.79 -5.52
C MET A 192 13.39 -8.08 -6.81
N GLY A 193 13.85 -6.85 -7.08
CA GLY A 193 13.43 -6.05 -8.22
C GLY A 193 12.01 -5.47 -8.10
N LEU A 194 11.46 -5.42 -6.88
CA LEU A 194 10.13 -4.89 -6.59
C LEU A 194 10.18 -3.37 -6.40
N VAL A 195 9.09 -2.70 -6.78
CA VAL A 195 8.85 -1.29 -6.47
C VAL A 195 8.18 -1.17 -5.10
N VAL A 196 8.58 -0.17 -4.30
CA VAL A 196 7.93 0.13 -3.02
C VAL A 196 7.45 1.57 -2.98
N SER A 197 6.17 1.76 -2.69
CA SER A 197 5.55 3.04 -2.38
C SER A 197 4.98 3.07 -0.96
N ILE A 198 4.72 4.27 -0.45
CA ILE A 198 3.96 4.49 0.78
C ILE A 198 2.95 5.61 0.58
N ASP A 199 1.75 5.41 1.11
CA ASP A 199 0.72 6.43 1.19
C ASP A 199 0.97 7.35 2.37
N VAL A 200 0.86 8.66 2.12
CA VAL A 200 0.93 9.70 3.15
C VAL A 200 -0.20 10.68 2.96
N THR A 201 -0.71 11.18 4.07
CA THR A 201 -1.73 12.22 4.08
C THR A 201 -1.13 13.61 3.80
N PRO A 202 -1.95 14.61 3.48
CA PRO A 202 -1.56 16.01 3.52
C PRO A 202 -1.04 16.39 4.92
N ARG A 203 -0.06 17.31 4.98
CA ARG A 203 0.44 17.79 6.27
C ARG A 203 -0.69 18.42 7.08
N SER A 204 -0.88 17.93 8.29
CA SER A 204 -1.85 18.47 9.24
C SER A 204 -1.34 18.39 10.67
N THR A 205 -1.97 19.14 11.57
CA THR A 205 -1.71 19.11 13.01
C THR A 205 -2.44 17.98 13.73
N ARG A 206 -3.23 17.15 13.01
CA ARG A 206 -3.91 16.00 13.61
C ARG A 206 -2.86 14.96 14.03
N PRO A 207 -2.74 14.61 15.33
CA PRO A 207 -1.64 13.80 15.82
C PRO A 207 -1.45 12.49 15.03
N ASN A 208 -2.48 11.65 15.01
CA ASN A 208 -2.41 10.34 14.34
C ASN A 208 -2.68 10.41 12.83
N GLY A 209 -2.96 11.60 12.30
CA GLY A 209 -3.37 11.78 10.90
C GLY A 209 -2.25 12.18 9.95
N SER A 210 -1.10 12.67 10.44
CA SER A 210 -0.01 13.13 9.54
C SER A 210 1.37 13.22 10.21
N LEU A 211 1.44 13.35 11.54
CA LEU A 211 2.71 13.58 12.24
C LEU A 211 3.59 12.32 12.31
N CYS A 212 3.02 11.14 12.04
CA CYS A 212 3.73 9.87 11.97
C CYS A 212 4.64 9.72 10.74
N TYR A 213 4.50 10.55 9.70
CA TYR A 213 5.26 10.39 8.45
C TYR A 213 6.53 11.27 8.43
N ASP A 214 7.71 10.66 8.56
CA ASP A 214 8.98 11.28 8.15
C ASP A 214 9.13 11.24 6.62
N ARG A 215 8.41 12.12 5.93
CA ARG A 215 8.34 12.15 4.46
C ARG A 215 9.71 12.20 3.79
N ARG A 216 10.67 12.93 4.37
CA ARG A 216 12.04 13.02 3.84
C ARG A 216 12.80 11.70 4.00
N ALA A 217 12.68 11.06 5.16
CA ALA A 217 13.32 9.77 5.39
C ALA A 217 12.68 8.65 4.54
N LEU A 218 11.35 8.66 4.40
CA LEU A 218 10.59 7.74 3.53
C LEU A 218 11.01 7.89 2.07
N ALA A 219 11.06 9.12 1.56
CA ALA A 219 11.53 9.45 0.21
C ALA A 219 12.95 8.97 -0.11
N ASN A 220 13.82 8.83 0.90
CA ASN A 220 15.19 8.37 0.72
C ASN A 220 15.33 6.84 0.68
N VAL A 221 14.32 6.09 1.13
CA VAL A 221 14.40 4.62 1.24
C VAL A 221 13.45 3.90 0.29
N LEU A 222 12.37 4.56 -0.12
CA LEU A 222 11.33 4.04 -1.01
C LEU A 222 11.47 4.59 -2.44
N ASP A 223 10.77 3.98 -3.39
CA ASP A 223 10.74 4.44 -4.78
C ASP A 223 9.76 5.60 -4.97
N TYR A 224 8.62 5.56 -4.25
CA TYR A 224 7.59 6.59 -4.33
C TYR A 224 7.01 6.92 -2.94
N VAL A 225 6.64 8.18 -2.78
CA VAL A 225 5.75 8.64 -1.71
C VAL A 225 4.49 9.15 -2.40
N ILE A 226 3.36 8.55 -2.06
CA ILE A 226 2.06 8.83 -2.67
C ILE A 226 1.28 9.74 -1.74
N LEU A 227 0.89 10.91 -2.23
CA LEU A 227 0.09 11.85 -1.45
C LEU A 227 -1.41 11.58 -1.68
N MET A 228 -2.09 11.17 -0.62
CA MET A 228 -3.55 11.03 -0.56
C MET A 228 -4.22 12.41 -0.44
N ALA A 229 -4.14 13.23 -1.50
CA ALA A 229 -4.78 14.55 -1.52
C ALA A 229 -6.27 14.43 -1.88
N TYR A 230 -7.04 13.82 -0.98
CA TYR A 230 -8.49 13.80 -0.97
C TYR A 230 -8.99 13.89 0.48
N ASP A 231 -10.30 13.82 0.70
CA ASP A 231 -10.95 14.06 1.98
C ASP A 231 -10.73 15.46 2.56
N GLU A 232 -10.72 16.48 1.69
CA GLU A 232 -10.81 17.89 2.13
C GLU A 232 -12.12 18.12 2.91
N HIS A 233 -13.23 17.59 2.39
CA HIS A 233 -14.54 17.54 3.06
C HIS A 233 -15.11 16.10 3.01
N PRO A 234 -14.75 15.23 3.96
CA PRO A 234 -15.21 13.84 3.99
C PRO A 234 -16.71 13.74 4.31
N ALA A 235 -17.31 12.55 4.13
CA ALA A 235 -18.75 12.33 4.33
C ALA A 235 -19.28 12.75 5.72
N GLY A 236 -18.44 12.70 6.75
CA GLY A 236 -18.78 13.15 8.12
C GLY A 236 -18.51 14.63 8.41
N SER A 237 -18.11 15.41 7.41
CA SER A 237 -17.79 16.84 7.60
C SER A 237 -19.03 17.63 8.03
N PRO A 238 -18.92 18.54 9.03
CA PRO A 238 -20.01 19.44 9.40
C PRO A 238 -20.31 20.50 8.33
N VAL A 239 -19.42 20.65 7.33
CA VAL A 239 -19.53 21.60 6.23
C VAL A 239 -19.40 20.85 4.91
N ALA A 240 -20.37 21.02 4.03
CA ALA A 240 -20.29 20.50 2.67
C ALA A 240 -19.23 21.25 1.87
N GLY A 241 -18.47 20.53 1.05
CA GLY A 241 -17.43 21.12 0.23
C GLY A 241 -16.83 20.12 -0.76
N PRO A 242 -15.85 20.56 -1.56
CA PRO A 242 -15.15 19.70 -2.51
C PRO A 242 -14.38 18.58 -1.78
N VAL A 243 -14.29 17.40 -2.41
CA VAL A 243 -13.48 16.27 -1.92
C VAL A 243 -11.99 16.56 -2.05
N ALA A 244 -11.59 17.22 -3.14
CA ALA A 244 -10.20 17.59 -3.43
C ALA A 244 -10.16 18.84 -4.33
N SER A 245 -10.33 20.04 -3.77
CA SER A 245 -10.24 21.26 -4.58
C SER A 245 -8.82 21.48 -5.09
N LEU A 246 -8.68 21.99 -6.32
CA LEU A 246 -7.36 22.21 -6.93
C LEU A 246 -6.43 23.08 -6.07
N PRO A 247 -6.88 24.22 -5.47
CA PRO A 247 -6.01 25.01 -4.61
C PRO A 247 -5.53 24.23 -3.37
N TRP A 248 -6.42 23.45 -2.75
CA TRP A 248 -6.08 22.64 -1.58
C TRP A 248 -5.08 21.52 -1.94
N VAL A 249 -5.30 20.84 -3.06
CA VAL A 249 -4.38 19.83 -3.60
C VAL A 249 -3.00 20.42 -3.87
N GLN A 250 -2.92 21.62 -4.46
CA GLN A 250 -1.66 22.31 -4.70
C GLN A 250 -0.93 22.63 -3.40
N THR A 251 -1.64 23.11 -2.37
CA THR A 251 -1.06 23.37 -1.05
C THR A 251 -0.58 22.07 -0.39
N ALA A 252 -1.36 21.00 -0.45
CA ALA A 252 -0.97 19.69 0.09
C ALA A 252 0.31 19.16 -0.59
N LEU A 253 0.39 19.26 -1.91
CA LEU A 253 1.55 18.86 -2.70
C LEU A 253 2.81 19.65 -2.32
N LEU A 254 2.72 20.98 -2.30
CA LEU A 254 3.85 21.84 -1.91
C LEU A 254 4.34 21.51 -0.50
N GLY A 255 3.41 21.30 0.44
CA GLY A 255 3.76 20.93 1.81
C GLY A 255 4.56 19.62 1.88
N VAL A 256 4.28 18.62 1.04
CA VAL A 256 5.04 17.35 1.05
C VAL A 256 6.44 17.50 0.44
N LEU A 257 6.63 18.41 -0.52
CA LEU A 257 7.90 18.61 -1.22
C LEU A 257 8.97 19.38 -0.41
N GLU A 258 8.56 20.08 0.67
CA GLU A 258 9.43 20.78 1.64
C GLU A 258 9.98 19.87 2.76
#